data_AF-A0A4U1B3M0-F1
#
_entry.id   AF-A0A4U1B3M0-F1
#
_cell.length_a   1.000
_cell.length_b   1.000
_cell.length_c   1.000
_cell.angle_alpha   90.00
_cell.angle_beta   90.00
_cell.angle_gamma   90.00
#
_symmetry.space_group_name_H-M   'P 1'
#
loop_
_entity.id
_entity.type
_entity.pdbx_description
1 polymer ?
#
loop_
_entity_poly.entity_id
_entity_poly.type
_entity_poly.pdbx_seq_one_letter_code
_entity_poly.pdbx_strand_id
1 'polypeptide(L)'
;MSYSKTLIKLVVPIITSLLFLSTPAKAELISVFIDLSSSAGNKNDCSGYYGIPFDTCNLFATNANGEDVDISPIISKFEYEPTSGSATINSLYSSTVDGYEWEFSDGGDGDWSTGSFKYNPDDAADPGIRFYVAKASTGFTVHFDVDASVLAGDCATYGNNSWECMSQANVLASGTWYSWVTPLNDMGDPRGLSHISFYDTTRGPNEPPQEVPEPESLALFGLSLLGLVGVRRKYNC
;
A
#
# COMPACT_ATOMS: atom_id res chain seq x y z
N MET A 1 24.06 29.27 49.32
CA MET A 1 23.44 28.29 48.39
C MET A 1 22.02 28.73 48.07
N SER A 2 21.78 29.39 46.93
CA SER A 2 20.42 29.79 46.50
C SER A 2 20.34 29.98 44.98
N TYR A 3 20.77 28.97 44.21
CA TYR A 3 20.68 28.97 42.73
C TYR A 3 19.59 28.04 42.17
N SER A 4 18.84 27.33 43.02
CA SER A 4 17.98 26.21 42.59
C SER A 4 16.57 26.61 42.09
N LYS A 5 15.99 27.73 42.55
CA LYS A 5 14.57 28.05 42.26
C LYS A 5 14.34 28.83 40.96
N THR A 6 15.35 29.54 40.44
CA THR A 6 15.22 30.39 39.24
C THR A 6 15.45 29.60 37.95
N LEU A 7 16.33 28.59 37.98
CA LEU A 7 16.60 27.72 36.81
C LEU A 7 15.34 26.93 36.39
N ILE A 8 14.55 26.46 37.35
CA ILE A 8 13.35 25.65 37.11
C ILE A 8 12.25 26.45 36.39
N LYS A 9 12.11 27.75 36.65
CA LYS A 9 11.07 28.59 36.02
C LYS A 9 11.33 28.90 34.54
N LEU A 10 12.57 28.79 34.09
CA LEU A 10 12.97 29.09 32.72
C LEU A 10 13.03 27.84 31.84
N VAL A 11 13.36 26.68 32.43
CA VAL A 11 13.47 25.40 31.71
C VAL A 11 12.09 24.82 31.35
N VAL A 12 11.10 24.92 32.24
CA VAL A 12 9.73 24.39 32.01
C VAL A 12 9.05 24.99 30.78
N PRO A 13 8.97 26.32 30.59
CA PRO A 13 8.31 26.88 29.40
C PRO A 13 9.05 26.54 28.11
N ILE A 14 10.39 26.44 28.12
CA ILE A 14 11.19 26.08 26.93
C ILE A 14 10.93 24.62 26.52
N ILE A 15 10.91 23.68 27.47
CA ILE A 15 10.60 22.28 27.17
C ILE A 15 9.15 22.13 26.71
N THR A 16 8.21 22.89 27.31
CA THR A 16 6.80 22.84 26.91
C THR A 16 6.63 23.41 25.49
N SER A 17 7.33 24.48 25.12
CA SER A 17 7.32 25.04 23.77
C SER A 17 7.98 24.15 22.71
N LEU A 18 9.02 23.39 23.06
CA LEU A 18 9.65 22.43 22.14
C LEU A 18 8.75 21.24 21.82
N LEU A 19 7.91 20.80 22.77
CA LEU A 19 6.93 19.73 22.56
C LEU A 19 5.73 20.15 21.69
N PHE A 20 5.46 21.45 21.54
CA PHE A 20 4.42 21.95 20.62
C PHE A 20 4.92 22.16 19.19
N LEU A 21 6.23 22.07 18.96
CA LEU A 21 6.84 22.20 17.63
C LEU A 21 7.25 20.86 17.02
N SER A 22 7.15 19.75 17.76
CA SER A 22 7.30 18.42 17.19
C SER A 22 6.03 18.06 16.43
N THR A 23 5.94 18.45 15.17
CA THR A 23 5.02 17.78 14.24
C THR A 23 5.55 16.36 14.06
N PRO A 24 4.78 15.30 14.36
CA PRO A 24 5.20 13.96 13.98
C PRO A 24 5.42 13.98 12.47
N ALA A 25 6.62 13.56 12.04
CA ALA A 25 6.84 13.28 10.63
C ALA A 25 5.99 12.05 10.30
N LYS A 26 4.76 12.27 9.85
CA LYS A 26 4.00 11.21 9.21
C LYS A 26 4.77 10.83 7.95
N ALA A 27 5.24 9.60 7.88
CA ALA A 27 5.63 9.00 6.61
C ALA A 27 4.36 8.99 5.75
N GLU A 28 4.31 9.88 4.78
CA GLU A 28 3.27 9.90 3.76
C GLU A 28 3.64 8.84 2.73
N LEU A 29 2.78 7.83 2.62
CA LEU A 29 2.87 6.82 1.56
C LEU A 29 2.45 7.46 0.24
N ILE A 30 3.28 7.26 -0.78
CA ILE A 30 3.02 7.75 -2.14
C ILE A 30 2.77 6.56 -3.06
N SER A 31 1.64 6.58 -3.75
CA SER A 31 1.31 5.57 -4.76
C SER A 31 2.11 5.76 -6.04
N VAL A 32 2.70 4.65 -6.49
CA VAL A 32 3.52 4.54 -7.68
C VAL A 32 2.87 3.54 -8.63
N PHE A 33 2.95 3.85 -9.93
CA PHE A 33 2.38 3.05 -11.00
C PHE A 33 3.43 2.77 -12.07
N ILE A 34 3.49 1.53 -12.56
CA ILE A 34 4.31 1.14 -13.70
C ILE A 34 3.38 0.61 -14.78
N ASP A 35 3.25 1.37 -15.86
CA ASP A 35 2.52 0.95 -17.04
C ASP A 35 3.40 0.04 -17.92
N LEU A 36 3.00 -1.23 -18.04
CA LEU A 36 3.67 -2.23 -18.85
C LEU A 36 2.93 -2.53 -20.16
N SER A 37 2.03 -1.65 -20.61
CA SER A 37 1.31 -1.77 -21.89
C SER A 37 2.22 -2.02 -23.09
N SER A 38 3.35 -1.31 -23.15
CA SER A 38 4.31 -1.42 -24.25
C SER A 38 5.29 -2.59 -24.09
N SER A 39 5.69 -2.92 -22.87
CA SER A 39 6.70 -3.96 -22.58
C SER A 39 6.12 -5.35 -22.47
N ALA A 40 4.92 -5.49 -21.89
CA ALA A 40 4.23 -6.78 -21.79
C ALA A 40 3.53 -7.17 -23.10
N GLY A 41 3.21 -6.19 -23.95
CA GLY A 41 2.39 -6.42 -25.14
C GLY A 41 1.04 -7.04 -24.77
N ASN A 42 0.51 -7.95 -25.59
CA ASN A 42 -0.79 -8.58 -25.36
C ASN A 42 -0.78 -9.67 -24.27
N LYS A 43 0.29 -9.76 -23.46
CA LYS A 43 0.42 -10.77 -22.42
C LYS A 43 -0.38 -10.40 -21.17
N ASN A 44 -0.73 -11.42 -20.40
CA ASN A 44 -1.12 -11.24 -19.01
C ASN A 44 0.13 -11.19 -18.13
N ASP A 45 -0.04 -10.67 -16.93
CA ASP A 45 0.95 -10.71 -15.85
C ASP A 45 1.51 -12.13 -15.67
N CYS A 46 0.76 -13.09 -15.11
CA CYS A 46 1.25 -14.44 -14.88
C CYS A 46 1.19 -15.31 -16.14
N SER A 47 0.11 -15.27 -16.91
CA SER A 47 0.05 -16.04 -18.16
C SER A 47 0.75 -15.34 -19.33
N GLY A 48 2.00 -14.89 -19.12
CA GLY A 48 2.88 -14.45 -20.20
C GLY A 48 4.11 -13.62 -19.79
N TYR A 49 3.99 -12.68 -18.84
CA TYR A 49 5.08 -11.74 -18.51
C TYR A 49 5.95 -12.23 -17.33
N TYR A 50 5.33 -12.45 -16.17
CA TYR A 50 5.95 -12.89 -14.91
C TYR A 50 6.03 -14.41 -14.74
N GLY A 51 5.48 -15.18 -15.70
CA GLY A 51 5.75 -16.61 -15.82
C GLY A 51 4.61 -17.54 -15.42
N ILE A 52 4.68 -18.75 -15.99
CA ILE A 52 3.75 -19.86 -15.77
C ILE A 52 4.51 -21.09 -15.26
N PRO A 53 3.87 -21.99 -14.49
CA PRO A 53 2.46 -21.97 -14.02
C PRO A 53 2.15 -20.88 -12.98
N PHE A 54 0.87 -20.71 -12.62
CA PHE A 54 0.42 -19.69 -11.67
C PHE A 54 1.22 -19.69 -10.36
N ASP A 55 1.46 -20.88 -9.79
CA ASP A 55 2.21 -21.05 -8.54
C ASP A 55 3.68 -20.58 -8.61
N THR A 56 4.25 -20.44 -9.81
CA THR A 56 5.62 -19.95 -10.01
C THR A 56 5.66 -18.52 -10.53
N CYS A 57 4.49 -17.85 -10.64
CA CYS A 57 4.44 -16.47 -11.11
C CYS A 57 5.04 -15.54 -10.06
N ASN A 58 6.08 -14.81 -10.45
CA ASN A 58 6.83 -13.94 -9.57
C ASN A 58 7.04 -12.58 -10.25
N LEU A 59 6.65 -11.53 -9.56
CA LEU A 59 6.98 -10.17 -9.98
C LEU A 59 8.49 -10.00 -9.86
N PHE A 60 9.15 -9.59 -10.93
CA PHE A 60 10.58 -9.26 -10.94
C PHE A 60 10.81 -7.80 -11.34
N ALA A 61 11.97 -7.27 -10.98
CA ALA A 61 12.49 -6.03 -11.54
C ALA A 61 13.99 -6.12 -11.79
N THR A 62 14.47 -5.30 -12.70
CA THR A 62 15.89 -5.25 -13.04
C THR A 62 16.64 -4.40 -12.00
N ASN A 63 17.75 -4.92 -11.46
CA ASN A 63 18.63 -4.19 -10.55
C ASN A 63 19.61 -3.26 -11.29
N ALA A 64 20.38 -2.46 -10.55
CA ALA A 64 21.37 -1.54 -11.11
C ALA A 64 22.49 -2.23 -11.94
N ASN A 65 22.66 -3.55 -11.80
CA ASN A 65 23.61 -4.35 -12.59
C ASN A 65 23.00 -4.89 -13.90
N GLY A 66 21.71 -4.67 -14.14
CA GLY A 66 20.99 -5.18 -15.31
C GLY A 66 20.49 -6.62 -15.15
N GLU A 67 20.41 -7.14 -13.93
CA GLU A 67 19.92 -8.49 -13.65
C GLU A 67 18.46 -8.42 -13.18
N ASP A 68 17.61 -9.30 -13.72
CA ASP A 68 16.24 -9.46 -13.24
C ASP A 68 16.24 -10.23 -11.91
N VAL A 69 15.62 -9.63 -10.90
CA VAL A 69 15.53 -10.16 -9.55
C VAL A 69 14.07 -10.31 -9.16
N ASP A 70 13.72 -11.51 -8.72
CA ASP A 70 12.42 -11.82 -8.13
C ASP A 70 12.16 -10.94 -6.89
N ILE A 71 10.97 -10.31 -6.86
CA ILE A 71 10.53 -9.41 -5.80
C ILE A 71 9.42 -10.03 -4.99
N SER A 72 8.44 -10.65 -5.64
CA SER A 72 7.17 -10.97 -4.99
C SER A 72 6.41 -12.07 -5.71
N PRO A 73 6.16 -13.24 -5.07
CA PRO A 73 5.29 -14.25 -5.63
C PRO A 73 3.86 -13.73 -5.67
N ILE A 74 3.07 -14.28 -6.58
CA ILE A 74 1.63 -14.04 -6.60
C ILE A 74 0.96 -14.71 -5.40
N ILE A 75 0.06 -13.98 -4.73
CA ILE A 75 -0.84 -14.49 -3.70
C ILE A 75 -2.10 -15.05 -4.37
N SER A 76 -2.78 -14.19 -5.11
CA SER A 76 -4.10 -14.49 -5.66
C SER A 76 -4.39 -13.71 -6.94
N LYS A 77 -5.36 -14.20 -7.71
CA LYS A 77 -5.90 -13.55 -8.90
C LYS A 77 -7.41 -13.65 -8.92
N PHE A 78 -8.07 -12.55 -9.22
CA PHE A 78 -9.50 -12.46 -9.47
C PHE A 78 -9.72 -12.07 -10.92
N GLU A 79 -10.64 -12.74 -11.60
CA GLU A 79 -11.00 -12.43 -12.99
C GLU A 79 -11.90 -11.18 -13.07
N TYR A 80 -12.62 -11.01 -14.18
CA TYR A 80 -13.57 -9.92 -14.38
C TYR A 80 -14.59 -9.83 -13.23
N GLU A 81 -15.01 -8.60 -12.90
CA GLU A 81 -15.97 -8.32 -11.82
C GLU A 81 -15.58 -9.00 -10.50
N PRO A 82 -14.39 -8.69 -9.97
CA PRO A 82 -13.80 -9.42 -8.86
C PRO A 82 -14.74 -9.44 -7.65
N THR A 83 -14.97 -10.64 -7.13
CA THR A 83 -15.87 -10.89 -6.01
C THR A 83 -15.15 -11.75 -4.97
N SER A 84 -15.40 -11.50 -3.70
CA SER A 84 -14.85 -12.28 -2.59
C SER A 84 -15.13 -13.77 -2.76
N GLY A 85 -14.12 -14.61 -2.48
CA GLY A 85 -14.19 -16.06 -2.58
C GLY A 85 -14.08 -16.64 -4.00
N SER A 86 -13.90 -15.81 -5.04
CA SER A 86 -13.73 -16.28 -6.42
C SER A 86 -12.27 -16.33 -6.89
N ALA A 87 -11.32 -16.25 -5.96
CA ALA A 87 -9.90 -16.12 -6.26
C ALA A 87 -9.30 -17.44 -6.76
N THR A 88 -8.37 -17.34 -7.72
CA THR A 88 -7.32 -18.36 -7.88
C THR A 88 -6.21 -18.05 -6.89
N ILE A 89 -5.83 -19.01 -6.05
CA ILE A 89 -4.90 -18.81 -4.94
C ILE A 89 -3.66 -19.64 -5.15
N ASN A 90 -2.49 -19.05 -4.89
CA ASN A 90 -1.21 -19.73 -5.04
C ASN A 90 -1.09 -20.81 -3.97
N SER A 91 -0.59 -21.99 -4.34
CA SER A 91 -0.42 -23.10 -3.41
C SER A 91 0.49 -22.80 -2.21
N LEU A 92 1.32 -21.76 -2.28
CA LEU A 92 2.10 -21.24 -1.14
C LEU A 92 1.23 -20.69 0.00
N TYR A 93 0.06 -20.14 -0.31
CA TYR A 93 -0.81 -19.44 0.65
C TYR A 93 -2.17 -20.12 0.86
N SER A 94 -2.48 -21.16 0.09
CA SER A 94 -3.80 -21.81 0.07
C SER A 94 -4.23 -22.48 1.39
N SER A 95 -3.33 -22.57 2.38
CA SER A 95 -3.65 -23.05 3.73
C SER A 95 -4.25 -21.99 4.64
N THR A 96 -4.07 -20.70 4.33
CA THR A 96 -4.53 -19.58 5.17
C THR A 96 -5.41 -18.62 4.36
N VAL A 97 -5.06 -18.38 3.10
CA VAL A 97 -5.82 -17.52 2.18
C VAL A 97 -6.89 -18.34 1.44
N ASP A 98 -8.13 -17.84 1.42
CA ASP A 98 -9.28 -18.47 0.78
C ASP A 98 -10.05 -17.56 -0.21
N GLY A 99 -9.68 -16.29 -0.30
CA GLY A 99 -10.26 -15.32 -1.22
C GLY A 99 -11.34 -14.43 -0.60
N TYR A 100 -11.78 -14.69 0.63
CA TYR A 100 -12.76 -13.85 1.35
C TYR A 100 -12.12 -12.67 2.09
N GLU A 101 -10.79 -12.61 2.15
CA GLU A 101 -10.05 -11.51 2.74
C GLU A 101 -10.19 -10.21 1.93
N TRP A 102 -10.61 -10.31 0.66
CA TRP A 102 -10.80 -9.16 -0.22
C TRP A 102 -12.25 -8.69 -0.25
N GLU A 103 -12.45 -7.39 -0.11
CA GLU A 103 -13.69 -6.69 -0.43
C GLU A 103 -13.45 -5.80 -1.65
N PHE A 104 -14.33 -5.88 -2.65
CA PHE A 104 -14.24 -5.05 -3.87
C PHE A 104 -15.40 -4.07 -3.98
N SER A 105 -15.13 -2.90 -4.54
CA SER A 105 -16.14 -1.93 -4.95
C SER A 105 -15.83 -1.46 -6.35
N ASP A 106 -16.85 -1.44 -7.21
CA ASP A 106 -16.77 -0.71 -8.47
C ASP A 106 -16.77 0.80 -8.20
N GLY A 107 -16.37 1.59 -9.20
CA GLY A 107 -16.41 3.05 -9.15
C GLY A 107 -17.83 3.63 -9.25
N GLY A 108 -18.87 2.79 -9.22
CA GLY A 108 -20.26 3.16 -9.47
C GLY A 108 -20.64 3.32 -10.95
N ASP A 109 -19.75 2.97 -11.88
CA ASP A 109 -19.97 2.98 -13.33
C ASP A 109 -20.53 1.64 -13.87
N GLY A 110 -20.44 0.57 -13.08
CA GLY A 110 -20.87 -0.77 -13.45
C GLY A 110 -20.01 -1.45 -14.53
N ASP A 111 -18.93 -0.79 -14.97
CA ASP A 111 -18.03 -1.32 -16.01
C ASP A 111 -16.68 -1.76 -15.45
N TRP A 112 -16.41 -1.51 -14.16
CA TRP A 112 -15.17 -1.90 -13.47
C TRP A 112 -13.90 -1.29 -14.06
N SER A 113 -14.02 -0.23 -14.87
CA SER A 113 -12.89 0.55 -15.37
C SER A 113 -12.21 1.33 -14.25
N THR A 114 -12.96 1.63 -13.20
CA THR A 114 -12.49 2.19 -11.94
C THR A 114 -13.01 1.36 -10.78
N GLY A 115 -12.25 1.28 -9.69
CA GLY A 115 -12.73 0.65 -8.48
C GLY A 115 -11.66 0.56 -7.41
N SER A 116 -11.97 -0.19 -6.37
CA SER A 116 -11.11 -0.34 -5.20
C SER A 116 -11.21 -1.74 -4.60
N PHE A 117 -10.17 -2.10 -3.85
CA PHE A 117 -10.19 -3.25 -2.96
C PHE A 117 -9.81 -2.85 -1.54
N LYS A 118 -10.29 -3.63 -0.58
CA LYS A 118 -9.74 -3.71 0.77
C LYS A 118 -9.31 -5.13 1.03
N TYR A 119 -8.23 -5.29 1.79
CA TYR A 119 -7.70 -6.56 2.21
C TYR A 119 -7.72 -6.63 3.74
N ASN A 120 -8.49 -7.58 4.24
CA ASN A 120 -8.75 -7.83 5.65
C ASN A 120 -8.28 -9.27 5.95
N PRO A 121 -6.97 -9.49 6.14
CA PRO A 121 -6.47 -10.81 6.51
C PRO A 121 -7.12 -11.25 7.82
N ASP A 122 -7.59 -12.48 7.88
CA ASP A 122 -8.26 -13.04 9.05
C ASP A 122 -7.43 -14.13 9.75
N ASP A 123 -6.34 -14.58 9.13
CA ASP A 123 -5.26 -15.35 9.75
C ASP A 123 -3.98 -14.51 9.89
N ALA A 124 -3.28 -14.68 11.01
CA ALA A 124 -2.00 -14.00 11.25
C ALA A 124 -0.87 -14.50 10.31
N ALA A 125 -1.05 -15.65 9.67
CA ALA A 125 -0.15 -16.20 8.67
C ALA A 125 -0.46 -15.74 7.24
N ASP A 126 -1.52 -14.94 7.04
CA ASP A 126 -1.84 -14.39 5.74
C ASP A 126 -0.76 -13.39 5.25
N PRO A 127 -0.43 -13.42 3.95
CA PRO A 127 0.57 -12.55 3.36
C PRO A 127 0.12 -11.09 3.32
N GLY A 128 1.06 -10.16 3.50
CA GLY A 128 0.82 -8.75 3.22
C GLY A 128 0.85 -8.46 1.72
N ILE A 129 -0.10 -7.67 1.21
CA ILE A 129 -0.08 -7.23 -0.19
C ILE A 129 0.92 -6.08 -0.34
N ARG A 130 1.95 -6.18 -1.19
CA ARG A 130 2.84 -5.05 -1.53
C ARG A 130 2.58 -4.48 -2.91
N PHE A 131 2.14 -5.35 -3.82
CA PHE A 131 1.81 -4.98 -5.17
C PHE A 131 0.45 -5.55 -5.53
N TYR A 132 -0.26 -4.81 -6.38
CA TYR A 132 -1.37 -5.36 -7.12
C TYR A 132 -1.24 -4.97 -8.59
N VAL A 133 -1.77 -5.82 -9.46
CA VAL A 133 -1.73 -5.63 -10.90
C VAL A 133 -3.15 -5.50 -11.42
N ALA A 134 -3.45 -4.37 -12.06
CA ALA A 134 -4.71 -4.13 -12.75
C ALA A 134 -4.54 -4.36 -14.26
N LYS A 135 -5.33 -5.27 -14.82
CA LYS A 135 -5.37 -5.53 -16.27
C LYS A 135 -6.75 -5.23 -16.84
N ALA A 136 -6.83 -4.43 -17.89
CA ALA A 136 -8.09 -4.15 -18.61
C ALA A 136 -8.02 -4.35 -20.15
N SER A 137 -6.82 -4.41 -20.74
CA SER A 137 -6.63 -4.49 -22.20
C SER A 137 -5.25 -5.09 -22.53
N THR A 138 -4.49 -4.51 -23.45
CA THR A 138 -3.12 -4.89 -23.81
C THR A 138 -2.15 -4.41 -22.71
N GLY A 139 -1.35 -5.33 -22.18
CA GLY A 139 -0.54 -5.13 -20.98
C GLY A 139 -1.35 -4.92 -19.71
N PHE A 140 -0.73 -4.29 -18.72
CA PHE A 140 -1.24 -4.14 -17.36
C PHE A 140 -0.43 -3.09 -16.61
N THR A 141 -0.97 -2.63 -15.47
CA THR A 141 -0.30 -1.67 -14.59
C THR A 141 0.01 -2.32 -13.26
N VAL A 142 1.24 -2.16 -12.79
CA VAL A 142 1.67 -2.56 -11.44
C VAL A 142 1.51 -1.37 -10.52
N HIS A 143 0.89 -1.58 -9.36
CA HIS A 143 0.63 -0.58 -8.34
C HIS A 143 1.33 -0.95 -7.04
N PHE A 144 1.94 0.02 -6.37
CA PHE A 144 2.55 -0.12 -5.04
C PHE A 144 2.74 1.24 -4.37
N ASP A 145 2.89 1.25 -3.05
CA ASP A 145 3.17 2.48 -2.30
C ASP A 145 4.59 2.45 -1.73
N VAL A 146 5.26 3.60 -1.71
CA VAL A 146 6.58 3.79 -1.07
C VAL A 146 6.56 5.04 -0.20
N ASP A 147 7.52 5.15 0.72
CA ASP A 147 7.72 6.40 1.45
C ASP A 147 8.16 7.53 0.49
N ALA A 148 7.74 8.76 0.78
CA ALA A 148 8.16 9.93 -0.01
C ALA A 148 9.70 10.07 -0.15
N SER A 149 10.47 9.66 0.86
CA SER A 149 11.94 9.64 0.79
C SER A 149 12.48 8.59 -0.17
N VAL A 150 11.83 7.44 -0.28
CA VAL A 150 12.18 6.39 -1.24
C VAL A 150 11.86 6.86 -2.65
N LEU A 151 10.70 7.49 -2.85
CA LEU A 151 10.33 8.06 -4.15
C LEU A 151 11.35 9.12 -4.62
N ALA A 152 11.75 10.02 -3.72
CA ALA A 152 12.74 11.07 -4.00
C ALA A 152 14.18 10.54 -4.08
N GLY A 153 14.44 9.31 -3.63
CA GLY A 153 15.74 8.67 -3.59
C GLY A 153 15.88 7.56 -4.63
N ASP A 154 15.65 6.32 -4.22
CA ASP A 154 15.88 5.13 -5.03
C ASP A 154 15.04 5.14 -6.31
N CYS A 155 13.75 5.46 -6.23
CA CYS A 155 12.88 5.49 -7.40
C CYS A 155 13.27 6.59 -8.40
N ALA A 156 13.63 7.78 -7.91
CA ALA A 156 14.11 8.87 -8.77
C ALA A 156 15.47 8.56 -9.43
N THR A 157 16.32 7.78 -8.76
CA THR A 157 17.67 7.47 -9.22
C THR A 157 17.70 6.31 -10.22
N TYR A 158 16.98 5.23 -9.91
CA TYR A 158 17.03 3.98 -10.67
C TYR A 158 15.79 3.75 -11.55
N GLY A 159 14.71 4.50 -11.31
CA GLY A 159 13.42 4.37 -11.98
C GLY A 159 12.42 3.54 -11.18
N ASN A 160 11.12 3.78 -11.41
CA ASN A 160 10.05 3.13 -10.66
C ASN A 160 10.02 1.60 -10.83
N ASN A 161 10.45 1.10 -12.00
CA ASN A 161 10.50 -0.34 -12.32
C ASN A 161 11.87 -0.97 -12.02
N SER A 162 12.65 -0.37 -11.11
CA SER A 162 13.93 -0.95 -10.67
C SER A 162 13.74 -1.75 -9.40
N TRP A 163 14.61 -2.73 -9.18
CA TRP A 163 14.63 -3.48 -7.94
C TRP A 163 14.85 -2.58 -6.72
N GLU A 164 15.71 -1.57 -6.82
CA GLU A 164 16.00 -0.61 -5.74
C GLU A 164 14.74 0.13 -5.30
N CYS A 165 13.88 0.56 -6.24
CA CYS A 165 12.61 1.20 -5.91
C CYS A 165 11.59 0.20 -5.38
N MET A 166 11.30 -0.85 -6.15
CA MET A 166 10.20 -1.76 -5.86
C MET A 166 10.46 -2.58 -4.59
N SER A 167 11.72 -2.91 -4.27
CA SER A 167 12.08 -3.62 -3.04
C SER A 167 11.73 -2.85 -1.75
N GLN A 168 11.40 -1.57 -1.82
CA GLN A 168 10.97 -0.73 -0.71
C GLN A 168 9.44 -0.55 -0.62
N ALA A 169 8.65 -1.24 -1.44
CA ALA A 169 7.19 -1.15 -1.40
C ALA A 169 6.63 -1.46 0.00
N ASN A 170 5.67 -0.69 0.46
CA ASN A 170 4.98 -0.91 1.72
C ASN A 170 3.85 -1.94 1.57
N VAL A 171 3.41 -2.50 2.69
CA VAL A 171 2.21 -3.35 2.74
C VAL A 171 0.96 -2.48 2.63
N LEU A 172 0.00 -2.94 1.83
CA LEU A 172 -1.25 -2.27 1.49
C LEU A 172 -2.42 -3.00 2.13
N ALA A 173 -3.24 -2.27 2.87
CA ALA A 173 -4.56 -2.77 3.32
C ALA A 173 -5.68 -2.47 2.30
N SER A 174 -5.40 -1.62 1.32
CA SER A 174 -6.37 -1.22 0.29
C SER A 174 -5.66 -0.64 -0.92
N GLY A 175 -6.35 -0.59 -2.04
CA GLY A 175 -5.87 0.09 -3.24
C GLY A 175 -7.00 0.46 -4.17
N THR A 176 -6.67 1.30 -5.16
CA THR A 176 -7.60 1.79 -6.17
C THR A 176 -7.01 1.63 -7.56
N TRP A 177 -7.82 1.27 -8.54
CA TRP A 177 -7.47 1.39 -9.95
C TRP A 177 -8.40 2.39 -10.62
N TYR A 178 -7.90 3.06 -11.64
CA TYR A 178 -8.64 4.09 -12.35
C TYR A 178 -8.59 3.84 -13.85
N SER A 179 -9.63 4.30 -14.54
CA SER A 179 -9.80 4.11 -15.98
C SER A 179 -8.67 4.71 -16.83
N TRP A 180 -7.98 5.76 -16.33
CA TRP A 180 -6.84 6.38 -17.02
C TRP A 180 -5.49 5.72 -16.75
N VAL A 181 -5.41 4.78 -15.79
CA VAL A 181 -4.22 3.94 -15.53
C VAL A 181 -4.40 2.52 -16.06
N THR A 182 -5.60 2.16 -16.52
CA THR A 182 -5.83 0.93 -17.27
C THR A 182 -5.55 1.13 -18.76
N PRO A 183 -4.91 0.19 -19.46
CA PRO A 183 -4.61 0.35 -20.87
C PRO A 183 -5.89 0.51 -21.72
N LEU A 184 -5.88 1.47 -22.66
CA LEU A 184 -7.02 1.75 -23.54
C LEU A 184 -7.26 0.59 -24.53
N ASN A 185 -8.45 0.53 -25.11
CA ASN A 185 -8.75 -0.36 -26.23
C ASN A 185 -8.33 0.25 -27.58
N ASP A 186 -8.47 -0.51 -28.67
CA ASP A 186 -8.15 -0.05 -30.03
C ASP A 186 -8.95 1.19 -30.50
N MET A 187 -10.03 1.53 -29.80
CA MET A 187 -10.87 2.71 -30.06
C MET A 187 -10.54 3.90 -29.13
N GLY A 188 -9.60 3.75 -28.19
CA GLY A 188 -9.19 4.78 -27.25
C GLY A 188 -10.06 4.88 -25.99
N ASP A 189 -10.99 3.95 -25.76
CA ASP A 189 -11.84 3.95 -24.57
C ASP A 189 -11.21 3.07 -23.46
N PRO A 190 -11.36 3.47 -22.18
CA PRO A 190 -11.06 2.60 -21.06
C PRO A 190 -11.87 1.30 -21.14
N ARG A 191 -11.31 0.22 -20.60
CA ARG A 191 -12.02 -1.04 -20.43
C ARG A 191 -12.17 -1.37 -18.96
N GLY A 192 -13.21 -2.13 -18.67
CA GLY A 192 -13.32 -2.84 -17.40
C GLY A 192 -12.14 -3.75 -17.17
N LEU A 193 -11.86 -4.03 -15.89
CA LEU A 193 -10.89 -5.03 -15.50
C LEU A 193 -11.17 -6.38 -16.19
N SER A 194 -10.16 -6.91 -16.87
CA SER A 194 -10.09 -8.32 -17.25
C SER A 194 -9.75 -9.18 -16.05
N HIS A 195 -8.82 -8.71 -15.20
CA HIS A 195 -8.45 -9.36 -13.95
C HIS A 195 -7.61 -8.41 -13.07
N ILE A 196 -7.54 -8.75 -11.78
CA ILE A 196 -6.65 -8.14 -10.80
C ILE A 196 -5.86 -9.24 -10.05
N SER A 197 -4.57 -9.01 -9.85
CA SER A 197 -3.68 -9.96 -9.16
C SER A 197 -2.97 -9.28 -7.99
N PHE A 198 -2.68 -10.05 -6.94
CA PHE A 198 -2.08 -9.56 -5.69
C PHE A 198 -0.79 -10.30 -5.37
N TYR A 199 0.20 -9.61 -4.81
CA TYR A 199 1.58 -10.07 -4.71
C TYR A 199 2.17 -9.78 -3.31
N ASP A 200 2.86 -10.77 -2.74
CA ASP A 200 3.33 -10.82 -1.33
C ASP A 200 4.68 -10.14 -0.99
N THR A 201 4.82 -9.80 0.27
CA THR A 201 6.08 -9.71 1.01
C THR A 201 6.96 -10.98 0.94
N THR A 202 7.95 -11.06 0.04
CA THR A 202 9.06 -12.04 0.23
C THR A 202 10.02 -11.68 1.36
N ARG A 203 9.74 -10.64 2.16
CA ARG A 203 10.60 -10.15 3.24
C ARG A 203 10.31 -10.78 4.61
N GLY A 204 10.20 -12.11 4.64
CA GLY A 204 10.24 -12.91 5.87
C GLY A 204 9.05 -12.73 6.82
N PRO A 205 8.67 -13.78 7.57
CA PRO A 205 7.47 -13.83 8.41
C PRO A 205 7.49 -12.92 9.67
N ASN A 206 8.36 -11.89 9.72
CA ASN A 206 8.64 -11.10 10.92
C ASN A 206 8.42 -9.59 10.77
N GLU A 207 7.99 -9.09 9.60
CA GLU A 207 7.54 -7.69 9.51
C GLU A 207 6.03 -7.65 9.72
N PRO A 208 5.54 -7.24 10.92
CA PRO A 208 4.11 -7.06 11.11
C PRO A 208 3.60 -6.02 10.10
N PRO A 209 2.35 -6.14 9.62
CA PRO A 209 1.73 -5.11 8.80
C PRO A 209 1.96 -3.76 9.50
N GLN A 210 2.54 -2.80 8.78
CA GLN A 210 2.83 -1.51 9.36
C GLN A 210 1.48 -0.91 9.79
N GLU A 211 1.26 -0.82 11.10
CA GLU A 211 0.06 -0.17 11.62
C GLU A 211 0.06 1.25 11.06
N VAL A 212 -0.87 1.51 10.12
CA VAL A 212 -1.12 2.85 9.62
C VAL A 212 -1.33 3.72 10.85
N PRO A 213 -0.46 4.71 11.13
CA PRO A 213 -0.52 5.44 12.38
C PRO A 213 -1.92 6.04 12.54
N GLU A 214 -2.69 5.50 13.49
CA GLU A 214 -3.94 6.12 13.89
C GLU A 214 -3.61 7.58 14.18
N PRO A 215 -4.27 8.54 13.53
CA PRO A 215 -3.85 9.91 13.67
C PRO A 215 -3.98 10.28 15.14
N GLU A 216 -2.85 10.67 15.77
CA GLU A 216 -2.74 11.14 17.17
C GLU A 216 -3.79 12.20 17.54
N SER A 217 -4.48 12.75 16.53
CA SER A 217 -5.79 13.39 16.66
C SER A 217 -6.78 12.70 17.61
N LEU A 218 -6.84 11.36 17.72
CA LEU A 218 -7.72 10.69 18.70
C LEU A 218 -7.24 10.88 20.14
N ALA A 219 -5.92 10.80 20.38
CA ALA A 219 -5.32 11.07 21.68
C ALA A 219 -5.45 12.56 22.07
N LEU A 220 -5.23 13.47 21.11
CA LEU A 220 -5.45 14.90 21.29
C LEU A 220 -6.92 15.24 21.52
N PHE A 221 -7.85 14.58 20.83
CA PHE A 221 -9.28 14.75 21.04
C PHE A 221 -9.69 14.28 22.44
N GLY A 222 -9.20 13.11 22.87
CA GLY A 222 -9.40 12.59 24.23
C GLY A 222 -8.84 13.51 25.32
N LEU A 223 -7.63 14.03 25.14
CA LEU A 223 -7.01 14.98 26.07
C LEU A 223 -7.73 16.34 26.07
N SER A 224 -8.21 16.82 24.92
CA SER A 224 -8.98 18.07 24.82
C SER A 224 -10.31 18.00 25.58
N LEU A 225 -10.98 16.84 25.52
CA LEU A 225 -12.21 16.56 26.26
C LEU A 225 -11.94 16.52 27.78
N LEU A 226 -10.87 15.88 28.21
CA LEU A 226 -10.48 15.86 29.63
C LEU A 226 -10.10 17.26 30.15
N GLY A 227 -9.44 18.07 29.33
CA GLY A 227 -9.14 19.47 29.64
C GLY A 227 -10.41 20.30 29.86
N LEU A 228 -11.41 20.18 28.99
CA LEU A 228 -12.69 20.89 29.11
C LEU A 228 -13.48 20.49 30.37
N VAL A 229 -13.47 19.20 30.73
CA VAL A 229 -14.13 18.70 31.94
C VAL A 229 -13.40 19.17 33.21
N GLY A 230 -12.07 19.21 33.21
CA GLY A 230 -11.26 19.69 34.33
C GLY A 230 -11.44 21.18 34.62
N VAL A 231 -11.55 22.02 33.57
CA VAL A 231 -11.76 23.46 33.71
C VAL A 231 -13.15 23.79 34.30
N ARG A 232 -14.18 23.00 33.96
CA ARG A 232 -15.56 23.25 34.44
C ARG A 232 -15.71 23.04 35.96
N ARG A 233 -14.87 22.23 36.60
CA ARG A 233 -14.88 22.05 38.07
C ARG A 233 -14.27 23.23 38.84
N LYS A 234 -13.46 24.08 38.20
CA LYS A 234 -12.81 25.22 38.87
C LYS A 234 -13.69 26.48 38.95
N TYR A 235 -14.81 26.53 38.23
CA TYR A 235 -15.69 27.70 38.14
C TYR A 235 -17.06 27.52 38.80
N ASN A 236 -17.26 26.45 39.60
CA ASN A 236 -18.46 26.26 40.44
C ASN A 236 -18.12 26.42 41.94
N CYS A 237 -17.56 27.57 42.31
CA CYS A 237 -17.51 28.10 43.68
C CYS A 237 -17.86 29.59 43.63
#